data_AF-A0A2V8N8K8-F1
#
_entry.id   AF-A0A2V8N8K8-F1
#
_cell.length_a   1.000
_cell.length_b   1.000
_cell.length_c   1.000
_cell.angle_alpha   90.00
_cell.angle_beta   90.00
_cell.angle_gamma   90.00
#
_symmetry.space_group_name_H-M   'P 1'
#
loop_
_entity.id
_entity.type
_entity.pdbx_description
1 polymer ?
#
loop_
_entity_poly.entity_id
_entity_poly.type
_entity_poly.pdbx_seq_one_letter_code
_entity_poly.pdbx_strand_id
1 'polypeptide(L)'
;MRRNNFVLILSSLLLLAFAACSQSENASKQTTNTSASPSSTESKSETSGKAPPADVVRAEAANVEIKAGKSGEASVKLTVANGYHINANPPSFHYLKATELTVDPGEGVTAGNPVYPAGVSRQFAFSKEGPLSVYEGEATIK
;
A
#
# COMPACT_ATOMS: atom_id res chain seq x y z
N MET A 1 10.18 65.49 -6.07
CA MET A 1 8.73 65.66 -6.31
C MET A 1 7.97 64.59 -5.54
N ARG A 2 7.22 64.99 -4.51
CA ARG A 2 6.27 64.15 -3.75
C ARG A 2 4.85 64.57 -4.13
N ARG A 3 3.92 63.60 -4.23
CA ARG A 3 2.43 63.67 -4.15
C ARG A 3 1.93 62.19 -4.24
N ASN A 4 1.39 61.51 -3.22
CA ASN A 4 0.18 61.73 -2.37
C ASN A 4 -1.10 61.67 -3.25
N ASN A 5 -2.23 61.01 -2.97
CA ASN A 5 -2.80 60.42 -1.74
C ASN A 5 -4.19 59.79 -2.06
N PHE A 6 -4.73 58.98 -1.13
CA PHE A 6 -6.16 58.90 -0.74
C PHE A 6 -7.26 58.64 -1.80
N VAL A 7 -7.88 57.45 -1.77
CA VAL A 7 -9.36 57.33 -1.77
C VAL A 7 -9.78 56.16 -0.88
N LEU A 8 -10.49 56.52 0.19
CA LEU A 8 -11.29 55.68 1.10
C LEU A 8 -12.68 55.47 0.51
N ILE A 9 -13.16 54.23 0.36
CA ILE A 9 -14.61 53.87 0.28
C ILE A 9 -14.71 52.45 0.86
N LEU A 10 -14.96 52.23 2.16
CA LEU A 10 -16.25 52.24 2.86
C LEU A 10 -17.36 51.42 2.14
N SER A 11 -17.49 50.14 2.46
CA SER A 11 -18.78 49.43 2.33
C SER A 11 -18.91 48.35 3.40
N SER A 12 -19.95 48.53 4.22
CA SER A 12 -20.27 47.77 5.41
C SER A 12 -21.45 46.84 5.14
N LEU A 13 -21.45 45.71 5.85
CA LEU A 13 -22.62 44.93 6.31
C LEU A 13 -23.54 44.25 5.29
N LEU A 14 -23.56 42.91 5.32
CA LEU A 14 -24.82 42.19 5.47
C LEU A 14 -24.61 40.86 6.24
N LEU A 15 -25.21 40.79 7.42
CA LEU A 15 -25.35 39.62 8.29
C LEU A 15 -26.37 38.64 7.69
N LEU A 16 -26.06 37.34 7.67
CA LEU A 16 -27.07 36.27 7.73
C LEU A 16 -26.54 35.14 8.62
N ALA A 17 -27.26 34.92 9.72
CA ALA A 17 -27.04 33.90 10.73
C ALA A 17 -27.84 32.64 10.38
N PHE A 18 -27.25 31.45 10.43
CA PHE A 18 -27.96 30.16 10.61
C PHE A 18 -26.98 29.06 11.08
N ALA A 19 -27.31 28.41 12.20
CA ALA A 19 -27.07 27.00 12.55
C ALA A 19 -27.22 26.86 14.08
N ALA A 20 -28.45 26.79 14.60
CA ALA A 20 -29.16 25.54 14.90
C ALA A 20 -28.38 24.61 15.84
N CYS A 21 -28.70 24.66 17.13
CA CYS A 21 -28.36 23.66 18.13
C CYS A 21 -29.13 22.36 17.86
N SER A 22 -28.48 21.20 17.98
CA SER A 22 -29.18 19.93 18.22
C SER A 22 -28.37 19.05 19.16
N GLN A 23 -29.08 18.52 20.15
CA GLN A 23 -28.65 17.62 21.20
C GLN A 23 -28.36 16.22 20.64
N SER A 24 -27.47 15.48 21.30
CA SER A 24 -27.43 14.02 21.20
C SER A 24 -27.23 13.45 22.60
N GLU A 25 -28.35 13.10 23.24
CA GLU A 25 -28.38 12.13 24.31
C GLU A 25 -28.58 10.76 23.67
N ASN A 26 -27.74 9.78 24.00
CA ASN A 26 -28.09 8.39 23.73
C ASN A 26 -27.78 7.53 24.95
N ALA A 27 -28.85 7.16 25.63
CA ALA A 27 -28.89 6.21 26.72
C ALA A 27 -28.84 4.78 26.15
N SER A 28 -27.89 3.96 26.64
CA SER A 28 -27.90 2.52 26.40
C SER A 28 -28.35 1.80 27.68
N LYS A 29 -29.57 1.26 27.65
CA LYS A 29 -30.07 0.27 28.62
C LYS A 29 -29.86 -1.15 28.10
N GLN A 30 -29.13 -1.92 28.91
CA GLN A 30 -29.42 -3.28 29.38
C GLN A 30 -29.68 -4.45 28.41
N THR A 31 -28.84 -5.49 28.58
CA THR A 31 -29.14 -6.94 28.77
C THR A 31 -30.21 -7.62 27.91
N THR A 32 -29.87 -8.81 27.38
CA THR A 32 -30.22 -10.10 28.00
C THR A 32 -29.59 -11.28 27.26
N ASN A 33 -28.99 -12.19 28.03
CA ASN A 33 -28.69 -13.56 27.63
C ASN A 33 -30.01 -14.34 27.49
N THR A 34 -30.13 -15.21 26.48
CA THR A 34 -30.88 -16.48 26.58
C THR A 34 -30.35 -17.46 25.53
N SER A 35 -29.95 -18.61 26.03
CA SER A 35 -29.44 -19.78 25.32
C SER A 35 -30.57 -20.60 24.72
N ALA A 36 -30.41 -21.08 23.48
CA ALA A 36 -30.98 -22.35 23.02
C ALA A 36 -30.34 -22.79 21.68
N SER A 37 -29.63 -23.91 21.72
CA SER A 37 -29.39 -24.86 20.61
C SER A 37 -30.23 -26.12 20.95
N PRO A 38 -30.48 -27.12 20.07
CA PRO A 38 -29.86 -27.36 18.76
C PRO A 38 -30.84 -27.80 17.65
N SER A 39 -30.45 -27.66 16.39
CA SER A 39 -30.82 -28.64 15.36
C SER A 39 -29.92 -28.52 14.14
N SER A 40 -29.46 -29.68 13.71
CA SER A 40 -28.51 -29.98 12.64
C SER A 40 -28.95 -29.50 11.25
N THR A 41 -28.10 -28.69 10.61
CA THR A 41 -27.89 -28.73 9.16
C THR A 41 -26.40 -28.53 8.89
N GLU A 42 -25.83 -29.56 8.30
CA GLU A 42 -24.52 -29.71 7.65
C GLU A 42 -23.96 -28.39 7.08
N SER A 43 -23.07 -27.74 7.84
CA SER A 43 -22.25 -26.62 7.37
C SER A 43 -20.91 -27.20 6.91
N LYS A 44 -20.80 -27.31 5.59
CA LYS A 44 -19.55 -27.61 4.87
C LYS A 44 -18.42 -26.78 5.45
N SER A 45 -17.44 -27.44 6.07
CA SER A 45 -16.23 -26.83 6.56
C SER A 45 -15.49 -26.14 5.42
N GLU A 46 -15.59 -24.83 5.34
CA GLU A 46 -14.61 -24.03 4.60
C GLU A 46 -13.34 -24.00 5.44
N THR A 47 -12.45 -24.93 5.13
CA THR A 47 -11.04 -24.84 5.50
C THR A 47 -10.50 -23.54 4.89
N SER A 48 -10.41 -22.49 5.70
CA SER A 48 -9.64 -21.29 5.45
C SER A 48 -8.16 -21.66 5.32
N GLY A 49 -7.78 -22.25 4.19
CA GLY A 49 -6.41 -22.61 3.86
C GLY A 49 -5.66 -21.36 3.42
N LYS A 50 -4.69 -20.92 4.23
CA LYS A 50 -3.71 -19.91 3.83
C LYS A 50 -3.05 -20.35 2.52
N ALA A 51 -3.19 -19.56 1.46
CA ALA A 51 -2.53 -19.83 0.18
C ALA A 51 -1.00 -20.01 0.40
N PRO A 52 -0.36 -20.97 -0.28
CA PRO A 52 1.08 -21.14 -0.17
C PRO A 52 1.80 -19.89 -0.71
N PRO A 53 2.99 -19.53 -0.18
CA PRO A 53 3.68 -18.29 -0.55
C PRO A 53 3.94 -18.12 -2.06
N ALA A 54 4.18 -19.22 -2.78
CA ALA A 54 4.39 -19.21 -4.24
C ALA A 54 3.14 -18.77 -5.02
N ASP A 55 1.95 -18.92 -4.43
CA ASP A 55 0.70 -18.45 -5.03
C ASP A 55 0.46 -16.96 -4.74
N VAL A 56 1.29 -16.34 -3.89
CA VAL A 56 1.17 -14.93 -3.47
C VAL A 56 2.16 -14.03 -4.19
N VAL A 57 3.40 -14.49 -4.41
CA VAL A 57 4.42 -13.73 -5.15
C VAL A 57 5.07 -14.64 -6.18
N ARG A 58 4.98 -14.26 -7.45
CA ARG A 58 5.71 -14.88 -8.57
C ARG A 58 6.77 -13.94 -9.10
N ALA A 59 7.92 -14.49 -9.48
CA ALA A 59 8.99 -13.78 -10.16
C ALA A 59 9.27 -14.47 -11.51
N GLU A 60 9.34 -13.69 -12.58
CA GLU A 60 9.59 -14.18 -13.93
C GLU A 60 10.64 -13.30 -14.61
N ALA A 61 11.59 -13.92 -15.31
CA ALA A 61 12.58 -13.22 -16.12
C ALA A 61 12.54 -13.75 -17.55
N ALA A 62 12.71 -12.87 -18.53
CA ALA A 62 12.89 -13.27 -19.92
C ALA A 62 14.37 -13.61 -20.17
N ASN A 63 14.63 -14.50 -21.13
CA ASN A 63 15.99 -14.74 -21.61
C ASN A 63 16.58 -13.45 -22.20
N VAL A 64 17.85 -13.20 -21.87
CA VAL A 64 18.62 -12.06 -22.39
C VAL A 64 19.84 -12.59 -23.12
N GLU A 65 20.13 -12.01 -24.29
CA GLU A 65 21.37 -12.27 -25.02
C GLU A 65 22.39 -11.17 -24.68
N ILE A 66 23.57 -11.57 -24.23
CA ILE A 66 24.67 -10.65 -23.89
C ILE A 66 25.85 -10.99 -24.80
N LYS A 67 26.31 -10.00 -25.57
CA LYS A 67 27.51 -10.15 -26.41
C LYS A 67 28.74 -10.21 -25.53
N ALA A 68 29.69 -11.08 -25.88
CA ALA A 68 30.95 -11.22 -25.16
C ALA A 68 31.64 -9.86 -24.95
N GLY A 69 32.07 -9.60 -23.72
CA GLY A 69 32.74 -8.35 -23.33
C GLY A 69 31.82 -7.12 -23.28
N LYS A 70 30.49 -7.28 -23.36
CA LYS A 70 29.50 -6.21 -23.21
C LYS A 70 28.62 -6.45 -21.99
N SER A 71 27.99 -5.38 -21.50
CA SER A 71 26.91 -5.46 -20.52
C SER A 71 25.56 -5.58 -21.23
N GLY A 72 24.57 -6.13 -20.52
CA GLY A 72 23.17 -6.18 -20.92
C GLY A 72 22.26 -5.81 -19.75
N GLU A 73 20.98 -5.60 -20.04
CA GLU A 73 19.94 -5.37 -19.03
C GLU A 73 19.03 -6.61 -18.99
N ALA A 74 18.74 -7.09 -17.79
CA ALA A 74 17.71 -8.08 -17.54
C ALA A 74 16.52 -7.41 -16.85
N SER A 75 15.36 -8.06 -16.89
CA SER A 75 14.20 -7.57 -16.16
C SER A 75 13.53 -8.75 -15.48
N VAL A 76 13.27 -8.58 -14.19
CA VAL A 76 12.52 -9.53 -13.36
C VAL A 76 11.17 -8.91 -13.06
N LYS A 77 10.12 -9.48 -13.65
CA LYS A 77 8.74 -9.12 -13.36
C LYS A 77 8.28 -9.86 -12.10
N LEU A 78 7.91 -9.09 -11.09
CA LEU A 78 7.20 -9.56 -9.91
C LEU A 78 5.69 -9.45 -10.15
N THR A 79 4.95 -10.49 -9.79
CA THR A 79 3.48 -10.48 -9.72
C THR A 79 3.06 -10.84 -8.29
N VAL A 80 2.44 -9.89 -7.61
CA VAL A 80 1.84 -10.02 -6.28
C VAL A 80 0.34 -10.24 -6.42
N ALA A 81 -0.16 -11.32 -5.84
CA ALA A 81 -1.58 -11.68 -5.90
C ALA A 81 -2.48 -10.57 -5.32
N ASN A 82 -3.70 -10.45 -5.83
CA ASN A 82 -4.66 -9.45 -5.36
C ASN A 82 -4.96 -9.63 -3.87
N GLY A 83 -5.05 -8.53 -3.13
CA GLY A 83 -5.22 -8.51 -1.67
C GLY A 83 -3.93 -8.67 -0.88
N TYR A 84 -2.79 -8.87 -1.56
CA TYR A 84 -1.47 -8.97 -0.93
C TYR A 84 -0.56 -7.82 -1.33
N HIS A 85 0.48 -7.62 -0.52
CA HIS A 85 1.56 -6.69 -0.79
C HIS A 85 2.88 -7.26 -0.26
N ILE A 86 3.99 -6.76 -0.79
CA ILE A 86 5.34 -6.92 -0.23
C ILE A 86 5.96 -5.54 -0.03
N ASN A 87 6.87 -5.38 0.94
CA ASN A 87 7.54 -4.09 1.11
C ASN A 87 8.45 -3.80 -0.10
N ALA A 88 8.41 -2.57 -0.57
CA ALA A 88 9.32 -2.12 -1.62
C ALA A 88 10.76 -2.02 -1.11
N ASN A 89 11.69 -1.76 -2.04
CA ASN A 89 13.06 -1.41 -1.72
C ASN A 89 13.39 -0.05 -2.35
N PRO A 90 13.63 1.01 -1.55
CA PRO A 90 13.73 1.00 -0.09
C PRO A 90 12.35 0.84 0.61
N PRO A 91 12.32 0.22 1.81
CA PRO A 91 11.11 0.17 2.63
C PRO A 91 10.89 1.51 3.37
N SER A 92 9.67 1.76 3.84
CA SER A 92 9.36 3.00 4.59
C SER A 92 10.09 3.11 5.93
N PHE A 93 10.32 1.98 6.61
CA PHE A 93 10.92 1.94 7.94
C PHE A 93 12.01 0.87 8.02
N HIS A 94 13.07 1.14 8.79
CA HIS A 94 14.27 0.31 8.86
C HIS A 94 14.03 -1.11 9.42
N TYR A 95 12.96 -1.30 10.18
CA TYR A 95 12.60 -2.60 10.76
C TYR A 95 11.80 -3.48 9.78
N LEU A 96 11.39 -2.94 8.62
CA LEU A 96 10.69 -3.71 7.60
C LEU A 96 11.67 -4.49 6.73
N LYS A 97 11.29 -5.71 6.36
CA LYS A 97 12.04 -6.53 5.41
C LYS A 97 11.79 -5.99 4.00
N ALA A 98 12.82 -5.43 3.37
CA ALA A 98 12.75 -4.97 1.99
C ALA A 98 12.69 -6.16 1.02
N THR A 99 12.12 -5.93 -0.17
CA THR A 99 12.28 -6.89 -1.28
C THR A 99 13.73 -6.88 -1.75
N GLU A 100 14.35 -8.06 -1.86
CA GLU A 100 15.72 -8.22 -2.33
C GLU A 100 15.75 -9.20 -3.52
N LEU A 101 16.49 -8.82 -4.57
CA LEU A 101 16.79 -9.70 -5.71
C LEU A 101 18.23 -10.21 -5.58
N THR A 102 18.36 -11.53 -5.51
CA THR A 102 19.66 -12.22 -5.61
C THR A 102 19.72 -12.94 -6.95
N VAL A 103 20.81 -12.74 -7.68
CA VAL A 103 21.09 -13.42 -8.95
C VAL A 103 22.36 -14.21 -8.76
N ASP A 104 22.25 -15.54 -8.86
CA ASP A 104 23.42 -16.41 -8.80
C ASP A 104 24.30 -16.19 -10.04
N PRO A 105 25.64 -16.17 -9.89
CA PRO A 105 26.53 -16.03 -11.03
C PRO A 105 26.33 -17.15 -12.06
N GLY A 106 26.19 -16.77 -13.33
CA GLY A 106 26.16 -17.71 -14.45
C GLY A 106 27.55 -17.87 -15.09
N GLU A 107 27.71 -18.90 -15.92
CA GLU A 107 28.95 -19.08 -16.68
C GLU A 107 29.22 -17.86 -17.58
N GLY A 108 30.32 -17.15 -17.31
CA GLY A 108 30.76 -15.99 -18.10
C GLY A 108 29.93 -14.71 -17.91
N VAL A 109 29.01 -14.67 -16.94
CA VAL A 109 28.16 -13.50 -16.65
C VAL A 109 28.18 -13.17 -15.16
N THR A 110 28.42 -11.90 -14.84
CA THR A 110 28.31 -11.35 -13.48
C THR A 110 27.09 -10.44 -13.38
N ALA A 111 26.27 -10.62 -12.35
CA ALA A 111 25.14 -9.74 -12.09
C ALA A 111 25.59 -8.35 -11.63
N GLY A 112 24.91 -7.31 -12.09
CA GLY A 112 25.04 -5.95 -11.55
C GLY A 112 24.19 -5.74 -10.29
N ASN A 113 24.17 -4.50 -9.79
CA ASN A 113 23.28 -4.13 -8.70
C ASN A 113 21.84 -3.98 -9.22
N PRO A 114 20.84 -4.62 -8.58
CA PRO A 114 19.44 -4.44 -8.97
C PRO A 114 18.97 -2.98 -8.82
N VAL A 115 18.20 -2.52 -9.79
CA VAL A 115 17.47 -1.26 -9.78
C VAL A 115 16.00 -1.57 -9.48
N TYR A 116 15.60 -1.23 -8.27
CA TYR A 116 14.23 -1.43 -7.80
C TYR A 116 13.30 -0.33 -8.31
N PRO A 117 12.06 -0.65 -8.71
CA PRO A 117 11.07 0.35 -9.08
C PRO A 117 10.58 1.10 -7.84
N ALA A 118 10.03 2.30 -8.05
CA ALA A 118 9.39 3.05 -6.99
C ALA A 118 8.24 2.24 -6.37
N GLY A 119 8.20 2.17 -5.03
CA GLY A 119 7.07 1.59 -4.30
C GLY A 119 5.84 2.49 -4.32
N VAL A 120 4.68 1.88 -4.12
CA VAL A 120 3.41 2.58 -3.93
C VAL A 120 3.26 2.91 -2.45
N SER A 121 2.94 4.17 -2.13
CA SER A 121 2.64 4.58 -0.75
C SER A 121 1.23 4.14 -0.36
N ARG A 122 1.12 3.25 0.63
CA ARG A 122 -0.14 2.66 1.10
C ARG A 122 -0.32 2.79 2.61
N GLN A 123 -1.43 3.40 3.02
CA GLN A 123 -1.82 3.44 4.43
C GLN A 123 -2.63 2.19 4.78
N PHE A 124 -2.17 1.45 5.78
CA PHE A 124 -2.89 0.29 6.33
C PHE A 124 -3.41 0.59 7.73
N ALA A 125 -4.52 -0.05 8.13
CA ALA A 125 -5.12 0.16 9.45
C ALA A 125 -4.17 -0.23 10.61
N PHE A 126 -3.27 -1.18 10.36
CA PHE A 126 -2.28 -1.64 11.33
C PHE A 126 -1.05 -0.72 11.44
N SER A 127 -0.73 0.05 10.39
CA SER A 127 0.46 0.90 10.37
C SER A 127 0.15 2.24 11.03
N LYS A 128 0.47 2.39 12.32
CA LYS A 128 0.20 3.62 13.08
C LYS A 128 1.22 4.74 12.83
N GLU A 129 2.43 4.37 12.40
CA GLU A 129 3.53 5.31 12.18
C GLU A 129 3.41 6.07 10.84
N GLY A 130 2.71 5.50 9.86
CA GLY A 130 2.48 6.13 8.57
C GLY A 130 2.29 5.14 7.42
N PRO A 131 2.26 5.62 6.16
CA PRO A 131 2.11 4.75 5.00
C PRO A 131 3.36 3.92 4.73
N LEU A 132 3.14 2.71 4.22
CA LEU A 132 4.18 1.78 3.81
C LEU A 132 4.44 1.90 2.31
N SER A 133 5.71 1.85 1.92
CA SER A 133 6.16 1.71 0.53
C SER A 133 6.09 0.24 0.16
N VAL A 134 5.18 -0.11 -0.75
CA VAL A 134 4.88 -1.51 -1.09
C VAL A 134 4.83 -1.75 -2.60
N TYR A 135 4.94 -3.01 -3.01
CA TYR A 135 4.54 -3.49 -4.32
C TYR A 135 3.22 -4.26 -4.22
N GLU A 136 2.32 -3.98 -5.15
CA GLU A 136 1.01 -4.61 -5.32
C GLU A 136 0.80 -4.84 -6.82
N GLY A 137 0.16 -5.94 -7.23
CA GLY A 137 0.00 -6.25 -8.65
C GLY A 137 1.34 -6.56 -9.32
N GLU A 138 1.80 -5.73 -10.25
CA GLU A 138 3.06 -5.96 -10.98
C GLU A 138 4.13 -4.92 -10.65
N ALA A 139 5.39 -5.37 -10.54
CA ALA A 139 6.56 -4.52 -10.41
C ALA A 139 7.73 -5.12 -11.19
N THR A 140 8.57 -4.29 -11.81
CA THR A 140 9.72 -4.75 -12.59
C THR A 140 11.02 -4.28 -11.96
N ILE A 141 11.86 -5.21 -11.53
CA ILE A 141 13.24 -4.97 -11.10
C ILE A 141 14.15 -5.13 -12.32
N LYS A 142 15.16 -4.28 -12.44
CA LYS A 142 16.16 -4.31 -13.52
C LYS A 142 17.54 -4.63 -12.99
#